data_AF-A0A640W620-F1
#
_entry.id   AF-A0A640W620-F1
#
_cell.length_a   1.000
_cell.length_b   1.000
_cell.length_c   1.000
_cell.angle_alpha   90.00
_cell.angle_beta   90.00
_cell.angle_gamma   90.00
#
_symmetry.space_group_name_H-M   'P 1'
#
loop_
_entity.id
_entity.type
_entity.pdbx_description
1 polymer ?
#
loop_
_entity_poly.entity_id
_entity_poly.type
_entity_poly.pdbx_seq_one_letter_code
_entity_poly.pdbx_strand_id
1 'polypeptide(L)'
;YLEKQDIESEEKDAIYMGLGDAIIPAILVAYAYMQSWIAFILTFIGTFTGYAILMHLIKKGPQPGLPYLNAGAIIGYAIYLIYPHFLQ
;
A
#
# COMPACT_ATOMS: atom_id res chain seq x y z
N TYR A 1 19.40 33.72 -30.93
CA TYR A 1 19.81 33.18 -29.62
C TYR A 1 19.06 33.92 -28.53
N LEU A 2 17.86 33.47 -28.16
CA LEU A 2 17.39 33.47 -26.78
C LEU A 2 16.42 32.29 -26.66
N GLU A 3 16.86 31.38 -25.81
CA GLU A 3 16.31 30.11 -25.38
C GLU A 3 14.81 30.22 -25.09
N LYS A 4 14.00 29.45 -25.83
CA LYS A 4 12.66 29.12 -25.37
C LYS A 4 12.86 28.27 -24.14
N GLN A 5 12.74 28.88 -22.96
CA GLN A 5 12.52 28.16 -21.73
C GLN A 5 11.23 27.37 -21.94
N ASP A 6 11.38 26.09 -22.25
CA ASP A 6 10.31 25.10 -22.14
C ASP A 6 9.97 25.00 -20.66
N ILE A 7 9.13 25.93 -20.20
CA ILE A 7 8.29 25.74 -19.03
C ILE A 7 7.18 24.78 -19.49
N GLU A 8 7.57 23.58 -19.89
CA GLU A 8 6.66 22.47 -20.02
C GLU A 8 6.31 22.14 -18.56
N SER A 9 5.11 22.55 -18.20
CA SER A 9 4.46 22.29 -16.94
C SER A 9 4.95 21.00 -16.31
N GLU A 10 5.42 21.07 -15.07
CA GLU A 10 5.35 19.95 -14.13
C GLU A 10 3.86 19.54 -14.02
N GLU A 11 3.32 18.88 -15.05
CA GLU A 11 2.17 18.01 -14.91
C GLU A 11 2.65 16.97 -13.92
N LYS A 12 2.30 17.19 -12.65
CA LYS A 12 2.29 16.15 -11.65
C LYS A 12 1.44 15.06 -12.27
N ASP A 13 2.09 14.07 -12.87
CA ASP A 13 1.49 12.81 -13.28
C ASP A 13 0.82 12.28 -12.02
N ALA A 14 -0.45 12.61 -11.86
CA ALA A 14 -1.25 12.14 -10.77
C ALA A 14 -1.29 10.63 -11.01
N ILE A 15 -0.63 9.90 -10.12
CA ILE A 15 -0.68 8.44 -10.12
C ILE A 15 -2.11 8.09 -9.73
N TYR A 16 -2.97 7.94 -10.73
CA TYR A 16 -4.34 7.49 -10.54
C TYR A 16 -4.30 6.01 -10.19
N MET A 17 -4.58 5.73 -8.93
CA MET A 17 -4.79 4.39 -8.45
C MET A 17 -6.29 4.07 -8.52
N GLY A 18 -6.63 2.83 -8.88
CA GLY A 18 -8.01 2.38 -8.82
C GLY A 18 -8.51 2.47 -7.37
N LEU A 19 -9.66 3.10 -7.15
CA LEU A 19 -10.28 3.17 -5.83
C LEU A 19 -10.48 1.76 -5.23
N GLY A 20 -10.75 0.76 -6.07
CA GLY A 20 -10.81 -0.65 -5.66
C GLY A 20 -9.52 -1.17 -5.04
N ASP A 21 -8.35 -0.71 -5.50
CA ASP A 21 -7.06 -1.14 -4.99
C ASP A 21 -6.86 -0.70 -3.54
N ALA A 22 -7.39 0.45 -3.15
CA ALA A 22 -7.36 0.93 -1.77
C ALA A 22 -8.45 0.27 -0.90
N ILE A 23 -9.64 0.00 -1.47
CA ILE A 23 -10.77 -0.57 -0.72
C ILE A 23 -10.51 -2.03 -0.30
N ILE A 24 -10.00 -2.87 -1.21
CA ILE A 24 -9.82 -4.31 -0.94
C ILE A 24 -8.93 -4.58 0.30
N PRO A 25 -7.72 -4.02 0.44
CA PRO A 25 -6.90 -4.20 1.64
C PRO A 25 -7.51 -3.51 2.87
N ALA A 26 -8.23 -2.40 2.68
CA ALA A 26 -8.88 -1.69 3.79
C ALA A 26 -9.98 -2.52 4.46
N ILE A 27 -10.70 -3.37 3.72
CA ILE A 27 -11.66 -4.33 4.28
C ILE A 27 -10.95 -5.27 5.26
N LEU A 28 -9.76 -5.78 4.92
CA LEU A 28 -8.98 -6.65 5.80
C LEU A 28 -8.49 -5.89 7.05
N VAL A 29 -8.04 -4.64 6.89
CA VAL A 29 -7.64 -3.78 8.02
C VAL A 29 -8.81 -3.53 8.97
N ALA A 30 -10.00 -3.23 8.45
CA ALA A 30 -11.20 -3.03 9.24
C ALA A 30 -11.60 -4.30 10.00
N TYR A 31 -11.53 -5.45 9.34
CA TYR A 31 -11.76 -6.75 9.98
C TYR A 31 -10.73 -7.05 11.08
N ALA A 32 -9.44 -6.76 10.83
CA ALA A 32 -8.38 -6.95 11.82
C ALA A 32 -8.60 -6.08 13.07
N TYR A 33 -9.12 -4.85 12.91
CA TYR A 33 -9.51 -3.99 14.03
C TYR A 33 -10.62 -4.60 14.90
N MET A 34 -11.59 -5.28 14.30
CA MET A 34 -12.63 -5.99 15.06
C MET A 34 -12.07 -7.16 15.88
N GLN A 35 -10.90 -7.69 15.53
CA GLN A 35 -10.26 -8.76 16.29
C GLN A 35 -9.38 -8.26 17.44
N SER A 36 -8.44 -7.36 17.15
CA SER A 36 -7.60 -6.74 18.19
C SER A 36 -6.86 -5.50 17.67
N TRP A 37 -6.43 -4.66 18.61
CA TRP A 37 -5.55 -3.54 18.32
C TRP A 37 -4.21 -3.97 17.70
N ILE A 38 -3.65 -5.10 18.13
CA ILE A 38 -2.40 -5.63 17.56
C ILE A 38 -2.62 -6.06 16.11
N ALA A 39 -3.70 -6.79 15.82
CA ALA A 39 -4.03 -7.23 14.48
C ALA A 39 -4.21 -6.03 13.53
N PHE A 40 -4.93 -5.00 13.98
CA PHE A 40 -5.09 -3.75 13.25
C PHE A 40 -3.74 -3.10 12.91
N ILE A 41 -2.89 -2.88 13.92
CA ILE A 41 -1.61 -2.19 13.72
C ILE A 41 -0.72 -2.96 12.74
N LEU A 42 -0.59 -4.28 12.91
CA LEU A 42 0.23 -5.11 12.02
C LEU A 42 -0.29 -5.12 10.57
N THR A 43 -1.60 -5.27 10.38
CA THR A 43 -2.24 -5.29 9.05
C THR A 43 -2.17 -3.92 8.37
N PHE A 44 -2.39 -2.84 9.13
CA PHE A 44 -2.29 -1.47 8.65
C PHE A 44 -0.86 -1.11 8.23
N ILE A 45 0.12 -1.40 9.08
CA ILE A 45 1.55 -1.19 8.76
C ILE A 45 1.93 -2.02 7.53
N GLY A 46 1.52 -3.29 7.46
CA GLY A 46 1.77 -4.14 6.29
C GLY A 46 1.23 -3.52 5.00
N THR A 47 -0.01 -3.04 5.01
CA THR A 47 -0.63 -2.34 3.87
C THR A 47 0.16 -1.08 3.49
N PHE A 48 0.54 -0.27 4.48
CA PHE A 48 1.29 0.97 4.27
C PHE A 48 2.70 0.71 3.71
N THR A 49 3.38 -0.35 4.17
CA THR A 49 4.64 -0.80 3.60
C THR A 49 4.46 -1.25 2.15
N GLY A 50 3.40 -2.02 1.85
CA GLY A 50 3.06 -2.41 0.47
C GLY A 50 2.84 -1.20 -0.44
N TYR A 51 2.15 -0.18 0.06
CA TYR A 51 1.97 1.10 -0.64
C TYR A 51 3.30 1.82 -0.89
N ALA A 52 4.17 1.92 0.12
CA ALA A 52 5.48 2.56 -0.02
C ALA A 52 6.36 1.85 -1.07
N ILE A 53 6.32 0.52 -1.11
CA ILE A 53 7.01 -0.29 -2.14
C ILE A 53 6.45 0.01 -3.53
N LEU A 54 5.12 0.03 -3.68
CA LEU A 54 4.48 0.36 -4.94
C LEU A 54 4.88 1.75 -5.44
N MET A 55 4.84 2.76 -4.58
CA MET A 55 5.22 4.14 -4.93
C MET A 55 6.71 4.27 -5.29
N HIS A 56 7.57 3.40 -4.78
CA HIS A 56 8.94 3.33 -5.23
C HIS A 56 9.06 2.70 -6.63
N LEU A 57 8.31 1.63 -6.88
CA LEU A 57 8.39 0.87 -8.14
C LEU A 57 7.70 1.55 -9.31
N ILE A 58 6.69 2.39 -9.07
CA ILE A 58 5.98 3.09 -10.14
C ILE A 58 6.86 4.09 -10.89
N LYS A 59 7.98 4.52 -10.29
CA LYS A 59 9.03 5.30 -10.96
C LYS A 59 9.65 4.56 -12.17
N LYS A 60 9.49 3.22 -12.24
CA LYS A 60 9.99 2.37 -13.32
C LYS A 60 8.94 2.13 -14.41
N GLY A 61 7.74 2.71 -14.29
CA GLY A 61 6.61 2.52 -15.19
C GLY A 61 5.35 2.05 -14.45
N PRO A 62 4.21 1.99 -15.14
CA PRO A 62 2.93 1.62 -14.54
C PRO A 62 2.99 0.23 -13.89
N GLN A 63 2.68 0.16 -12.60
CA GLN A 63 2.61 -1.09 -11.85
C GLN A 63 1.16 -1.31 -11.40
N PRO A 64 0.64 -2.55 -11.45
CA PRO A 64 -0.64 -2.85 -10.83
C PRO A 64 -0.51 -2.66 -9.32
N GLY A 65 -1.39 -1.86 -8.73
CA GLY A 65 -1.29 -1.53 -7.31
C GLY A 65 -1.83 -2.61 -6.39
N LEU A 66 -2.84 -3.34 -6.88
CA LEU A 66 -3.56 -4.38 -6.16
C LEU A 66 -2.66 -5.48 -5.55
N PRO A 67 -1.64 -6.03 -6.25
CA PRO A 67 -0.75 -7.03 -5.66
C PRO A 67 0.04 -6.51 -4.46
N TYR A 68 0.60 -5.30 -4.52
CA TYR A 68 1.49 -4.79 -3.48
C TYR A 68 0.72 -4.41 -2.20
N LEU A 69 -0.41 -3.74 -2.36
CA LEU A 69 -1.26 -3.36 -1.24
C LEU A 69 -1.84 -4.58 -0.53
N ASN A 70 -2.41 -5.53 -1.29
CA ASN A 70 -2.99 -6.74 -0.70
C ASN A 70 -1.93 -7.67 -0.13
N ALA A 71 -0.78 -7.85 -0.78
CA ALA A 71 0.31 -8.64 -0.23
C ALA A 71 0.78 -8.07 1.11
N GLY A 72 0.96 -6.74 1.19
CA GLY A 72 1.32 -6.07 2.44
C GLY A 72 0.28 -6.31 3.56
N ALA A 73 -1.00 -6.12 3.25
CA ALA A 73 -2.09 -6.37 4.19
C ALA A 73 -2.12 -7.83 4.69
N ILE A 74 -2.06 -8.79 3.76
CA ILE A 74 -2.09 -10.23 4.06
C ILE A 74 -0.88 -10.63 4.89
N ILE A 75 0.32 -10.17 4.56
CA ILE A 75 1.55 -10.47 5.32
C ILE A 75 1.42 -9.91 6.75
N GLY A 76 0.97 -8.66 6.90
CA GLY A 76 0.77 -8.05 8.23
C GLY A 76 -0.23 -8.84 9.08
N TYR A 77 -1.35 -9.25 8.48
CA TYR A 77 -2.35 -10.08 9.17
C TYR A 77 -1.85 -11.50 9.47
N ALA A 78 -1.08 -12.11 8.56
CA ALA A 78 -0.49 -13.43 8.77
C ALA A 78 0.51 -13.42 9.94
N ILE A 79 1.30 -12.36 10.10
CA ILE A 79 2.18 -12.19 11.27
C ILE A 79 1.37 -12.20 12.57
N TYR A 80 0.22 -11.51 12.60
CA TYR A 80 -0.67 -11.54 13.75
C TYR A 80 -1.20 -12.95 14.04
N LEU A 81 -1.63 -13.70 13.01
CA LEU A 81 -2.13 -15.08 13.19
C LEU A 81 -1.07 -16.02 13.76
N ILE A 82 0.19 -15.82 13.37
CA ILE A 82 1.31 -16.67 13.76
C ILE A 82 1.83 -16.31 15.17
N TYR A 83 1.79 -15.03 15.55
CA TYR A 83 2.24 -14.52 16.85
C TYR A 83 1.78 -15.33 18.09
N PRO A 84 0.48 -15.66 18.26
CA PRO A 84 0.02 -16.40 19.43
C PRO A 84 0.53 -17.85 19.48
N HIS A 85 0.88 -18.46 18.34
CA HIS A 85 1.42 -19.82 18.32
C HIS A 85 2.85 -19.88 18.87
N PHE A 86 3.62 -18.78 18.77
CA PHE A 86 4.97 -18.68 19.32
C PHE A 86 5.03 -18.36 20.82
N LEU A 87 3.90 -18.00 21.43
CA LEU A 87 3.80 -17.65 22.85
C LEU A 87 3.25 -18.79 23.73
N GLN A 88 2.90 -19.92 23.14
CA GLN A 88 2.44 -21.15 23.81
C GLN A 88 3.57 -22.18 23.87
#